data_AF-A0A7J7HA15-F1
#
_entry.id   AF-A0A7J7HA15-F1
#
_cell.length_a   1.000
_cell.length_b   1.000
_cell.length_c   1.000
_cell.angle_alpha   90.00
_cell.angle_beta   90.00
_cell.angle_gamma   90.00
#
_symmetry.space_group_name_H-M   'P 1'
#
loop_
_entity.id
_entity.type
_entity.pdbx_description
1 polymer ?
#
loop_
_entity_poly.entity_id
_entity_poly.type
_entity_poly.pdbx_seq_one_letter_code
_entity_poly.pdbx_strand_id
1 'polypeptide(L)'
;MMAHSLEEATGLAFRFVIGRTNDQSKMSQLRREVAEYDDFILLDIEEEYSKLPYKTLAFFKAANALFDSEFYVKADDDIYLRPDRLSLLLAKERPHSQTYLGCLKKGPVFTDPRLKWLVL
;
A
#
# COMPACT_ATOMS: atom_id res chain seq x y z
N MET A 1 -6.46 -1.49 19.53
CA MET A 1 -5.83 -2.51 20.40
C MET A 1 -5.42 -3.78 19.66
N MET A 2 -6.22 -4.34 18.72
CA MET A 2 -5.86 -5.58 18.00
C MET A 2 -4.72 -5.44 16.97
N ALA A 3 -4.54 -4.27 16.35
CA ALA A 3 -3.46 -4.06 15.38
C ALA A 3 -2.06 -4.16 16.04
N HIS A 4 -1.87 -3.52 17.20
CA HIS A 4 -0.57 -3.48 17.89
C HIS A 4 -0.04 -4.88 18.23
N SER A 5 -0.90 -5.78 18.73
CA SER A 5 -0.49 -7.16 19.03
C SER A 5 -0.09 -7.94 17.78
N LEU A 6 -0.69 -7.64 16.63
CA LEU A 6 -0.37 -8.30 15.36
C LEU A 6 0.94 -7.76 14.78
N GLU A 7 1.16 -6.45 14.85
CA GLU A 7 2.42 -5.83 14.44
C GLU A 7 3.59 -6.37 15.27
N GLU A 8 3.44 -6.44 16.60
CA GLU A 8 4.45 -7.02 17.49
C GLU A 8 4.72 -8.50 17.20
N ALA A 9 3.67 -9.29 16.96
CA ALA A 9 3.80 -10.72 16.72
C ALA A 9 4.42 -11.07 15.36
N THR A 10 4.30 -10.18 14.37
CA THR A 10 4.74 -10.45 12.99
C THR A 10 5.94 -9.63 12.56
N GLY A 11 6.28 -8.55 13.28
CA GLY A 11 7.27 -7.57 12.88
C GLY A 11 6.86 -6.74 11.65
N LEU A 12 5.57 -6.74 11.29
CA LEU A 12 5.04 -6.00 10.15
C LEU A 12 4.30 -4.76 10.64
N ALA A 13 4.52 -3.61 9.99
CA ALA A 13 3.67 -2.44 10.17
C ALA A 13 2.55 -2.43 9.11
N PHE A 14 1.30 -2.23 9.54
CA PHE A 14 0.13 -2.15 8.66
C PHE A 14 -0.37 -0.72 8.59
N ARG A 15 -0.37 -0.15 7.39
CA ARG A 15 -0.91 1.20 7.18
C ARG A 15 -1.83 1.24 5.96
N PHE A 16 -2.95 1.94 6.09
CA PHE A 16 -3.79 2.28 4.96
C PHE A 16 -3.23 3.51 4.25
N VAL A 17 -3.13 3.45 2.93
CA VAL A 17 -2.60 4.54 2.13
C VAL A 17 -3.72 5.23 1.39
N ILE A 18 -3.94 6.51 1.68
CA ILE A 18 -5.07 7.25 1.13
C ILE A 18 -4.69 8.70 0.80
N GLY A 19 -5.21 9.17 -0.33
CA GLY A 19 -5.17 10.55 -0.76
C GLY A 19 -6.38 11.35 -0.30
N ARG A 20 -6.58 12.50 -0.95
CA ARG A 20 -7.70 13.42 -0.70
C ARG A 20 -8.77 13.31 -1.78
N THR A 21 -9.99 13.72 -1.43
CA THR A 21 -11.11 13.87 -2.37
C THR A 21 -11.81 15.20 -2.13
N ASN A 22 -12.55 15.69 -3.12
CA ASN A 22 -13.35 16.92 -3.00
C ASN A 22 -14.66 16.69 -2.22
N ASP A 23 -15.01 15.44 -1.91
CA ASP A 23 -16.15 15.09 -1.06
C ASP A 23 -15.86 15.43 0.41
N GLN A 24 -16.45 16.53 0.88
CA GLN A 24 -16.26 17.02 2.25
C GLN A 24 -16.79 16.07 3.32
N SER A 25 -17.82 15.27 3.00
CA SER A 25 -18.38 14.29 3.94
C SER A 25 -17.39 13.15 4.15
N LYS A 26 -16.83 12.60 3.05
CA LYS A 26 -15.80 11.56 3.12
C LYS A 26 -14.55 12.06 3.83
N MET A 27 -14.08 13.27 3.52
CA MET A 27 -12.91 13.83 4.21
C MET A 27 -13.15 14.03 5.70
N SER A 28 -14.39 14.33 6.12
CA SER A 28 -14.74 14.45 7.53
C SER A 28 -14.83 13.10 8.24
N GLN A 29 -15.30 12.06 7.55
CA GLN A 29 -15.28 10.68 8.05
C GLN A 29 -13.85 10.18 8.21
N LEU A 30 -13.00 10.37 7.19
CA LEU A 30 -11.59 10.01 7.23
C LEU A 30 -10.86 10.68 8.41
N ARG A 31 -11.08 11.98 8.66
CA ARG A 31 -10.47 12.66 9.81
C ARG A 31 -10.85 12.03 11.16
N ARG A 32 -12.09 11.54 11.31
CA ARG A 32 -12.51 10.85 12.53
C ARG A 32 -11.84 9.49 12.66
N GLU A 33 -11.76 8.74 11.57
CA GLU A 33 -11.11 7.42 11.55
C GLU A 33 -9.61 7.53 11.84
N VAL A 34 -8.92 8.50 11.23
CA VAL A 34 -7.51 8.82 11.53
C VAL A 34 -7.31 9.12 13.02
N ALA A 35 -8.19 9.92 13.62
CA ALA A 35 -8.11 10.25 15.05
C ALA A 35 -8.41 9.06 15.97
N GLU A 36 -9.14 8.06 15.49
CA GLU A 36 -9.51 6.86 16.26
C GLU A 36 -8.45 5.76 16.19
N TYR A 37 -7.86 5.53 15.01
CA TYR A 37 -7.00 4.37 14.75
C TYR A 37 -5.52 4.69 14.52
N ASP A 38 -5.20 5.90 14.04
CA ASP A 38 -3.83 6.35 13.76
C ASP A 38 -3.00 5.39 12.87
N ASP A 39 -3.65 4.74 11.90
CA ASP A 39 -3.06 3.71 11.03
C ASP A 39 -3.05 4.11 9.54
N PHE A 40 -3.20 5.39 9.24
CA PHE A 40 -3.17 5.92 7.88
C PHE A 40 -1.84 6.60 7.52
N ILE A 41 -1.40 6.40 6.27
CA ILE A 41 -0.47 7.29 5.58
C ILE A 41 -1.30 8.18 4.65
N LEU A 42 -1.42 9.45 5.02
CA LEU A 42 -2.13 10.47 4.24
C LEU A 42 -1.20 11.06 3.17
N LEU A 43 -1.59 10.91 1.90
CA LEU A 43 -0.83 11.43 0.76
C LEU A 43 -1.49 12.72 0.23
N ASP A 44 -0.67 13.70 -0.16
CA ASP A 44 -1.16 14.89 -0.88
C ASP A 44 -1.35 14.59 -2.38
N ILE A 45 -2.26 13.67 -2.67
CA ILE A 45 -2.68 13.29 -4.02
C ILE A 45 -4.21 13.18 -4.02
N GLU A 46 -4.86 13.65 -5.08
CA GLU A 46 -6.29 13.43 -5.27
C GLU A 46 -6.58 11.98 -5.69
N GLU A 47 -7.52 11.33 -5.00
CA GLU A 47 -7.95 9.96 -5.27
C GLU A 47 -8.65 9.86 -6.63
N GLU A 48 -8.04 9.11 -7.54
CA GLU A 48 -8.57 8.81 -8.86
C GLU A 48 -7.94 7.53 -9.40
N TYR A 49 -8.72 6.71 -10.11
CA TYR A 49 -8.22 5.46 -10.67
C TYR A 49 -7.02 5.66 -11.62
N SER A 50 -7.08 6.70 -12.45
CA SER A 50 -6.00 7.09 -13.37
C SER A 50 -4.70 7.50 -12.64
N LYS A 51 -4.80 7.90 -11.37
CA LYS A 51 -3.67 8.39 -10.55
C LYS A 51 -3.03 7.30 -9.68
N LEU A 52 -3.49 6.05 -9.75
CA LEU A 52 -2.90 4.94 -9.00
C LEU A 52 -1.37 4.78 -9.16
N PRO A 53 -0.76 4.98 -10.34
CA PRO A 53 0.70 4.96 -10.46
C PRO A 53 1.38 6.04 -9.62
N TYR A 54 0.83 7.26 -9.60
CA TYR A 54 1.36 8.37 -8.79
C TYR A 54 1.16 8.10 -7.29
N LYS A 55 -0.01 7.55 -6.91
CA LYS A 55 -0.28 7.11 -5.54
C LYS A 55 0.73 6.04 -5.08
N THR A 56 1.06 5.08 -5.95
CA THR A 56 2.06 4.04 -5.67
C THR A 56 3.45 4.62 -5.45
N LEU A 57 3.87 5.58 -6.29
CA LEU A 57 5.16 6.25 -6.12
C LEU A 57 5.20 7.08 -4.83
N ALA A 58 4.15 7.84 -4.53
CA ALA A 58 4.07 8.64 -3.32
C ALA A 58 4.02 7.77 -2.05
N PHE A 59 3.33 6.63 -2.10
CA PHE A 59 3.37 5.61 -1.06
C PHE A 59 4.81 5.20 -0.73
N PHE A 60 5.58 4.71 -1.72
CA PHE A 60 6.94 4.24 -1.46
C PHE A 60 7.85 5.35 -0.93
N LYS A 61 7.70 6.59 -1.41
CA LYS A 61 8.44 7.75 -0.88
C LYS A 61 8.09 8.02 0.59
N ALA A 62 6.80 8.06 0.91
CA ALA A 62 6.33 8.31 2.28
C ALA A 62 6.73 7.19 3.23
N ALA A 63 6.51 5.93 2.83
CA ALA A 63 6.86 4.77 3.63
C ALA A 63 8.36 4.72 3.92
N ASN A 64 9.21 4.97 2.92
CA ASN A 64 10.67 5.03 3.10
C ASN A 64 11.13 6.19 3.99
N ALA A 65 10.38 7.28 4.09
CA ALA A 65 10.70 8.40 4.97
C ALA A 65 10.23 8.17 6.41
N LEU A 66 9.17 7.38 6.60
CA LEU A 66 8.52 7.15 7.90
C LEU A 66 9.02 5.91 8.62
N PHE A 67 9.43 4.88 7.89
CA PHE A 67 9.81 3.58 8.43
C PHE A 67 11.20 3.22 7.96
N ASP A 68 12.05 2.73 8.85
CA ASP A 68 13.31 2.07 8.50
C ASP A 68 13.05 0.56 8.41
N SER A 69 12.79 0.07 7.20
CA SER A 69 12.33 -1.30 6.95
C SER A 69 13.14 -1.97 5.85
N GLU A 70 13.38 -3.28 5.99
CA GLU A 70 14.03 -4.11 4.95
C GLU A 70 13.15 -4.27 3.71
N PHE A 71 11.83 -4.29 3.88
CA PHE A 71 10.85 -4.44 2.81
C PHE A 71 9.73 -3.43 2.94
N TYR A 72 9.30 -2.90 1.79
CA TYR A 72 8.07 -2.12 1.65
C TYR A 72 7.10 -2.91 0.79
N VAL A 73 5.93 -3.22 1.34
CA VAL A 73 4.94 -4.08 0.69
C VAL A 73 3.73 -3.25 0.28
N LYS A 74 3.31 -3.39 -0.98
CA LYS A 74 2.04 -2.86 -1.47
C LYS A 74 1.05 -4.01 -1.62
N ALA A 75 -0.13 -3.86 -1.03
CA ALA A 75 -1.29 -4.73 -1.21
C ALA A 75 -2.53 -3.88 -1.50
N ASP A 76 -3.52 -4.45 -2.19
CA ASP A 76 -4.84 -3.85 -2.32
C ASP A 76 -5.70 -4.20 -1.10
N ASP A 77 -6.80 -3.48 -0.88
CA ASP A 77 -7.72 -3.68 0.25
C ASP A 77 -8.76 -4.79 0.02
N ASP A 78 -8.84 -5.30 -1.21
CA ASP A 78 -9.79 -6.34 -1.63
C ASP A 78 -9.16 -7.76 -1.70
N ILE A 79 -8.04 -7.96 -1.02
CA ILE A 79 -7.35 -9.27 -0.93
C ILE A 79 -7.42 -9.89 0.47
N TYR A 80 -7.23 -11.21 0.53
CA TYR A 80 -6.97 -11.90 1.78
C TYR A 80 -5.47 -12.01 2.03
N LEU A 81 -4.96 -11.28 3.04
CA LEU A 81 -3.57 -11.33 3.46
C LEU A 81 -3.36 -12.30 4.64
N ARG A 82 -2.24 -13.02 4.62
CA ARG A 82 -1.77 -13.85 5.73
C ARG A 82 -0.48 -13.28 6.34
N PRO A 83 -0.58 -12.41 7.37
CA PRO A 83 0.58 -11.78 8.02
C PRO A 83 1.64 -12.76 8.50
N ASP A 84 1.20 -13.89 9.10
CA ASP A 84 2.07 -14.96 9.59
C ASP A 84 2.96 -15.53 8.47
N ARG A 85 2.37 -15.80 7.29
CA ARG A 85 3.09 -16.36 6.15
C ARG A 85 3.93 -15.30 5.44
N LEU A 86 3.45 -14.06 5.37
CA LEU A 86 4.22 -12.97 4.79
C LEU A 86 5.49 -12.71 5.60
N SER A 87 5.38 -12.60 6.93
CA SER A 87 6.54 -12.41 7.81
C SER A 87 7.59 -13.51 7.62
N LEU A 88 7.18 -14.78 7.64
CA LEU A 88 8.08 -15.91 7.37
C LEU A 88 8.70 -15.90 5.97
N LEU A 89 7.98 -15.41 4.96
CA LEU A 89 8.53 -15.26 3.61
C LEU A 89 9.59 -14.16 3.57
N LEU A 90 9.32 -13.01 4.19
CA LEU A 90 10.22 -11.85 4.19
C LEU A 90 11.49 -12.10 5.00
N ALA A 91 11.41 -12.81 6.12
CA ALA A 91 12.57 -13.15 6.97
C ALA A 91 13.59 -14.13 6.33
N LYS A 92 13.30 -14.71 5.15
CA LYS A 92 14.25 -15.60 4.49
C LYS A 92 15.49 -14.83 4.02
N GLU A 93 16.68 -15.38 4.28
CA GLU A 93 17.92 -14.83 3.75
C GLU A 93 17.91 -14.78 2.21
N ARG A 94 18.49 -13.72 1.66
CA ARG A 94 18.59 -13.50 0.21
C ARG A 94 19.98 -13.01 -0.15
N PRO A 95 20.56 -13.48 -1.28
CA PRO A 95 21.89 -13.07 -1.71
C PRO A 95 21.95 -11.63 -2.24
N HIS A 96 20.80 -11.02 -2.54
CA HIS A 96 20.73 -9.68 -3.11
C HIS A 96 19.78 -8.80 -2.30
N SER A 97 20.25 -7.59 -1.96
CA SER A 97 19.46 -6.59 -1.22
C SER A 97 18.29 -6.01 -2.05
N GLN A 98 18.40 -6.01 -3.38
CA GLN A 98 17.38 -5.45 -4.28
C GLN A 98 16.31 -6.47 -4.70
N THR A 99 15.78 -7.22 -3.74
CA THR A 99 14.78 -8.25 -4.06
C THR A 99 13.41 -7.62 -4.31
N TYR A 100 12.83 -7.89 -5.50
CA TYR A 100 11.44 -7.57 -5.81
C TYR A 100 10.61 -8.87 -5.91
N LEU A 101 9.53 -8.96 -5.12
CA LEU A 101 8.71 -10.16 -4.98
C LEU A 101 7.28 -9.90 -5.43
N GLY A 102 6.67 -10.89 -6.06
CA GLY A 102 5.26 -10.85 -6.41
C GLY A 102 4.90 -11.82 -7.53
N CYS A 103 3.63 -11.79 -7.92
CA CYS A 103 3.17 -12.44 -9.14
C CYS A 103 3.51 -11.56 -10.35
N LEU A 104 4.75 -11.67 -10.83
CA LEU A 104 5.23 -10.89 -11.96
C LEU A 104 4.59 -11.40 -13.26
N LYS A 105 3.84 -10.54 -13.93
CA LYS A 105 3.22 -10.85 -15.22
C LYS A 105 4.04 -10.27 -16.37
N LYS A 106 4.10 -11.02 -17.47
CA LYS A 106 4.60 -10.56 -18.77
C LYS A 106 3.45 -10.56 -19.76
N GLY A 107 3.44 -9.61 -20.69
CA GLY A 107 2.38 -9.50 -21.68
C GLY A 107 2.44 -8.19 -22.46
N PRO A 108 1.57 -8.04 -23.48
CA PRO A 108 1.46 -6.80 -24.22
C PRO A 108 0.89 -5.68 -23.33
N VAL A 109 1.27 -4.44 -23.64
CA VAL A 109 0.64 -3.26 -23.07
C VAL A 109 -0.72 -3.06 -23.74
N PHE A 110 -1.77 -2.84 -22.94
CA PHE A 110 -3.10 -2.60 -23.48
C PHE A 110 -3.21 -1.15 -23.96
N THR A 111 -3.48 -0.98 -25.26
CA THR A 111 -3.67 0.33 -25.90
C THR A 111 -5.11 0.54 -26.40
N ASP A 112 -6.02 -0.41 -26.16
CA ASP A 112 -7.43 -0.29 -26.53
C ASP A 112 -8.19 0.50 -25.44
N PRO A 113 -8.82 1.63 -25.78
CA PRO A 113 -9.52 2.48 -24.81
C PRO A 113 -10.75 1.85 -24.17
N ARG A 114 -11.23 0.71 -24.70
CA ARG A 114 -12.34 -0.06 -24.10
C ARG A 114 -11.88 -0.97 -22.96
N LEU A 115 -10.57 -1.15 -22.80
CA LEU A 115 -10.00 -1.99 -21.74
C LEU A 115 -9.73 -1.17 -20.49
N LYS A 116 -10.06 -1.75 -19.32
CA LYS A 116 -9.82 -1.15 -17.99
C LYS A 116 -8.36 -0.72 -17.78
N TRP A 117 -7.42 -1.42 -18.42
CA TRP A 117 -5.98 -1.28 -18.22
C TRP A 117 -5.28 -0.50 -19.34
N LEU A 118 -5.99 0.38 -20.04
CA LEU A 118 -5.42 1.27 -21.06
C LEU A 118 -4.20 2.02 -20.49
N VAL A 119 -3.09 1.96 -21.23
CA VAL A 119 -1.92 2.81 -21.02
C VAL A 119 -1.83 3.76 -22.20
N LEU A 120 -1.88 5.07 -21.92
CA LEU A 120 -1.74 6.16 -22.90
C LEU A 120 -0.28 6.57 -23.06
#